data_AF-A0A4Q3VJL2-F1
#
_entry.id   AF-A0A4Q3VJL2-F1
#
_cell.length_a   1.000
_cell.length_b   1.000
_cell.length_c   1.000
_cell.angle_alpha   90.00
_cell.angle_beta   90.00
_cell.angle_gamma   90.00
#
_symmetry.space_group_name_H-M   'P 1'
#
loop_
_entity.id
_entity.type
_entity.pdbx_description
1 polymer ?
#
loop_
_entity_poly.entity_id
_entity_poly.type
_entity_poly.pdbx_seq_one_letter_code
_entity_poly.pdbx_strand_id
1 'polypeptide(L)'
;GENWEYFSTLAYDPASIIDYEEPALLRLADGRLVCFMRTHVNPSSDARNMVMTVSEDDGFSWTPPKWTNIWGFPAELITLQDGRYLMVYGYRRPPYGVRGVISEDGVTWDIKNEFVIREGGLPGQTSEAKPGSSVMTPGTGESSAGAVSLTHPGGFQHIGYPSVVQMPDGTIVASYHEWSDDPAPVQYVRCTRFELDR
;
A
#
# COMPACT_ATOMS: atom_id res chain seq x y z
N GLY A 1 -18.37 12.51 -11.61
CA GLY A 1 -16.97 12.86 -11.94
C GLY A 1 -16.79 14.30 -12.41
N GLU A 2 -17.83 14.98 -12.94
CA GLU A 2 -17.70 16.36 -13.45
C GLU A 2 -17.62 17.43 -12.34
N ASN A 3 -18.24 17.19 -11.19
CA ASN A 3 -18.21 18.08 -10.03
C ASN A 3 -17.95 17.29 -8.74
N TRP A 4 -17.39 17.98 -7.75
CA TRP A 4 -17.07 17.43 -6.43
C TRP A 4 -17.52 18.43 -5.36
N GLU A 5 -18.17 17.92 -4.34
CA GLU A 5 -18.50 18.66 -3.12
C GLU A 5 -18.02 17.86 -1.92
N TYR A 6 -17.74 18.56 -0.82
CA TYR A 6 -17.49 17.90 0.44
C TYR A 6 -18.76 17.15 0.88
N PHE A 7 -18.62 15.87 1.20
CA PHE A 7 -19.73 15.04 1.67
C PHE A 7 -19.63 14.77 3.18
N SER A 8 -18.53 14.15 3.61
CA SER A 8 -18.28 13.83 5.02
C SER A 8 -16.78 13.65 5.29
N THR A 9 -16.42 13.56 6.57
CA THR A 9 -15.05 13.29 7.01
C THR A 9 -14.93 11.82 7.43
N LEU A 10 -14.04 11.07 6.77
CA LEU A 10 -13.77 9.66 7.04
C LEU A 10 -13.12 9.44 8.40
N ALA A 11 -12.12 10.27 8.72
CA ALA A 11 -11.29 10.16 9.91
C ALA A 11 -10.63 11.50 10.21
N TYR A 12 -10.44 11.79 11.50
CA TYR A 12 -9.70 12.95 11.97
C TYR A 12 -9.13 12.66 13.36
N ASP A 13 -7.91 13.10 13.63
CA ASP A 13 -7.31 13.05 14.96
C ASP A 13 -7.16 14.49 15.52
N PRO A 14 -7.94 14.87 16.54
CA PRO A 14 -7.88 16.21 17.11
C PRO A 14 -6.54 16.55 17.77
N ALA A 15 -5.72 15.55 18.10
CA ALA A 15 -4.41 15.75 18.70
C ALA A 15 -3.30 15.95 17.64
N SER A 16 -3.58 15.75 16.35
CA SER A 16 -2.61 15.77 15.25
C SER A 16 -1.43 14.81 15.47
N ILE A 17 -1.67 13.70 16.18
CA ILE A 17 -0.70 12.63 16.39
C ILE A 17 -0.72 11.66 15.21
N ILE A 18 -1.91 11.39 14.66
CA ILE A 18 -2.09 10.46 13.54
C ILE A 18 -2.59 11.23 12.31
N ASP A 19 -1.84 11.15 11.21
CA ASP A 19 -2.31 11.57 9.90
C ASP A 19 -2.89 10.35 9.15
N TYR A 20 -4.01 10.55 8.47
CA TYR A 20 -4.69 9.53 7.67
C TYR A 20 -4.58 9.88 6.19
N GLU A 21 -4.02 8.97 5.40
CA GLU A 21 -3.67 9.20 4.00
C GLU A 21 -4.07 8.04 3.10
N GLU A 22 -4.03 8.27 1.79
CA GLU A 22 -4.15 7.25 0.74
C GLU A 22 -5.36 6.30 0.94
N PRO A 23 -6.59 6.85 1.00
CA PRO A 23 -7.80 6.08 1.33
C PRO A 23 -8.13 5.07 0.24
N ALA A 24 -8.45 3.84 0.65
CA ALA A 24 -8.92 2.76 -0.20
C ALA A 24 -10.35 2.39 0.21
N LEU A 25 -11.32 2.84 -0.60
CA LEU A 25 -12.76 2.76 -0.32
C LEU A 25 -13.41 1.63 -1.13
N LEU A 26 -14.22 0.80 -0.49
CA LEU A 26 -15.01 -0.25 -1.12
C LEU A 26 -16.44 -0.29 -0.57
N ARG A 27 -17.41 -0.55 -1.46
CA ARG A 27 -18.79 -0.87 -1.06
C ARG A 27 -18.95 -2.39 -0.96
N LEU A 28 -19.39 -2.85 0.20
CA LEU A 28 -19.66 -4.25 0.50
C LEU A 28 -21.02 -4.67 -0.08
N ALA A 29 -21.22 -5.98 -0.22
CA ALA A 29 -22.44 -6.56 -0.78
C ALA A 29 -23.71 -6.24 0.05
N ASP A 30 -23.55 -6.00 1.36
CA ASP A 30 -24.64 -5.61 2.26
C ASP A 30 -24.94 -4.09 2.26
N GLY A 31 -24.24 -3.32 1.43
CA GLY A 31 -24.43 -1.88 1.28
C GLY A 31 -23.49 -1.03 2.14
N ARG A 32 -22.82 -1.59 3.15
CA ARG A 32 -21.84 -0.84 3.96
C ARG A 32 -20.66 -0.37 3.11
N LEU A 33 -20.07 0.76 3.49
CA LEU A 33 -18.79 1.22 2.94
C LEU A 33 -17.67 0.91 3.93
N VAL A 34 -16.56 0.36 3.44
CA VAL A 34 -15.33 0.19 4.22
C VAL A 34 -14.22 1.03 3.58
N CYS A 35 -13.45 1.72 4.41
CA CYS A 35 -12.30 2.50 3.96
C CYS A 35 -11.06 2.15 4.80
N PHE A 36 -9.98 1.81 4.11
CA PHE A 36 -8.64 1.65 4.71
C PHE A 36 -7.79 2.86 4.44
N MET A 37 -7.01 3.30 5.43
CA MET A 37 -6.12 4.46 5.30
C MET A 37 -4.73 4.11 5.79
N ARG A 38 -3.72 4.58 5.05
CA ARG A 38 -2.35 4.66 5.54
C ARG A 38 -2.32 5.60 6.74
N THR A 39 -1.47 5.28 7.70
CA THR A 39 -1.25 6.13 8.87
C THR A 39 0.19 6.58 8.99
N HIS A 40 0.35 7.84 9.36
CA HIS A 40 1.62 8.41 9.79
C HIS A 40 1.48 8.85 11.26
N VAL A 41 2.46 8.51 12.11
CA VAL A 41 2.44 8.93 13.53
C VAL A 41 3.54 9.94 13.80
N ASN A 42 3.12 11.14 14.16
CA ASN A 42 3.98 12.28 14.49
C ASN A 42 4.61 12.12 15.89
N PRO A 43 5.87 12.58 16.10
CA PRO A 43 6.80 13.17 15.13
C PRO A 43 7.68 12.12 14.42
N SER A 44 7.30 10.84 14.49
CA SER A 44 8.21 9.73 14.19
C SER A 44 8.29 9.45 12.68
N SER A 45 7.38 8.64 12.16
CA SER A 45 7.33 8.17 10.78
C SER A 45 6.02 7.37 10.59
N ASP A 46 5.83 6.73 9.43
CA ASP A 46 4.69 5.84 9.16
C ASP A 46 4.37 4.93 10.36
N ALA A 47 3.10 4.90 10.78
CA ALA A 47 2.64 4.10 11.91
C ALA A 47 2.53 2.61 11.57
N ARG A 48 2.99 2.25 10.36
CA ARG A 48 3.31 0.89 9.93
C ARG A 48 2.09 0.00 9.67
N ASN A 49 0.96 0.23 10.34
CA ASN A 49 -0.30 -0.48 10.15
C ASN A 49 -1.39 0.44 9.56
N MET A 50 -2.31 -0.11 8.77
CA MET A 50 -3.47 0.63 8.30
C MET A 50 -4.58 0.68 9.35
N VAL A 51 -5.38 1.74 9.31
CA VAL A 51 -6.64 1.82 10.03
C VAL A 51 -7.80 1.58 9.07
N MET A 52 -8.91 1.09 9.61
CA MET A 52 -10.16 0.86 8.90
C MET A 52 -11.27 1.70 9.53
N THR A 53 -12.14 2.27 8.71
CA THR A 53 -13.42 2.84 9.12
C THR A 53 -14.56 2.30 8.27
N VAL A 54 -15.76 2.22 8.83
CA VAL A 54 -16.96 1.69 8.19
C VAL A 54 -18.08 2.74 8.26
N SER A 55 -18.87 2.82 7.20
CA SER A 55 -20.14 3.56 7.17
C SER A 55 -21.28 2.61 6.85
N GLU A 56 -22.41 2.80 7.54
CA GLU A 56 -23.66 2.06 7.34
C GLU A 56 -24.76 2.94 6.69
N ASP A 57 -24.43 4.19 6.36
CA ASP A 57 -25.36 5.24 5.93
C ASP A 57 -24.86 5.96 4.67
N ASP A 58 -24.34 5.19 3.70
CA ASP A 58 -23.85 5.69 2.40
C ASP A 58 -22.74 6.74 2.49
N GLY A 59 -21.95 6.69 3.57
CA GLY A 59 -20.83 7.58 3.82
C GLY A 59 -21.24 8.88 4.48
N PHE A 60 -22.48 9.01 4.98
CA PHE A 60 -22.89 10.20 5.72
C PHE A 60 -22.15 10.32 7.06
N SER A 61 -21.97 9.20 7.76
CA SER A 61 -21.18 9.09 8.97
C SER A 61 -20.29 7.85 8.96
N TRP A 62 -19.23 7.87 9.78
CA TRP A 62 -18.20 6.85 9.81
C TRP A 62 -17.89 6.46 11.25
N THR A 63 -17.59 5.19 11.49
CA THR A 63 -17.07 4.72 12.77
C THR A 63 -15.73 5.39 13.10
N PRO A 64 -15.34 5.50 14.39
CA PRO A 64 -13.97 5.87 14.73
C PRO A 64 -12.95 4.93 14.05
N PRO A 65 -11.81 5.43 13.53
CA PRO A 65 -10.80 4.60 12.90
C PRO A 65 -10.31 3.49 13.83
N LYS A 66 -10.39 2.25 13.36
CA LYS A 66 -9.95 1.06 14.08
C LYS A 66 -8.62 0.59 13.52
N TRP A 67 -7.62 0.44 14.38
CA TRP A 67 -6.34 -0.18 14.02
C TRP A 67 -6.53 -1.63 13.57
N THR A 68 -5.83 -1.99 12.50
CA THR A 68 -5.75 -3.38 12.03
C THR A 68 -4.37 -3.97 12.32
N ASN A 69 -4.24 -5.29 12.22
CA ASN A 69 -2.94 -5.95 12.28
C ASN A 69 -2.26 -6.03 10.89
N ILE A 70 -2.81 -5.36 9.87
CA ILE A 70 -2.26 -5.33 8.52
C ILE A 70 -1.16 -4.28 8.46
N TRP A 71 0.05 -4.73 8.18
CA TRP A 71 1.23 -3.88 8.00
C TRP A 71 1.50 -3.69 6.51
N GLY A 72 1.47 -2.45 6.04
CA GLY A 72 1.69 -2.12 4.62
C GLY A 72 0.71 -1.06 4.11
N PHE A 73 1.04 -0.46 2.97
CA PHE A 73 0.30 0.64 2.34
C PHE A 73 0.93 1.05 0.99
N PRO A 74 0.20 1.80 0.16
CA PRO A 74 -1.25 1.96 0.22
C PRO A 74 -1.95 0.68 -0.24
N ALA A 75 -3.25 0.61 0.03
CA ALA A 75 -4.10 -0.52 -0.32
C ALA A 75 -5.01 -0.21 -1.52
N GLU A 76 -5.45 -1.27 -2.20
CA GLU A 76 -6.64 -1.28 -3.06
C GLU A 76 -7.47 -2.51 -2.69
N LEU A 77 -8.81 -2.37 -2.74
CA LEU A 77 -9.73 -3.46 -2.43
C LEU A 77 -10.66 -3.74 -3.61
N ILE A 78 -11.00 -5.01 -3.81
CA ILE A 78 -12.03 -5.45 -4.74
C ILE A 78 -12.94 -6.51 -4.11
N THR A 79 -14.19 -6.56 -4.58
CA THR A 79 -15.08 -7.70 -4.35
C THR A 79 -14.73 -8.79 -5.37
N LEU A 80 -14.51 -10.01 -4.87
CA LEU A 80 -14.28 -11.19 -5.70
C LEU A 80 -15.61 -11.77 -6.19
N GLN A 81 -15.56 -12.50 -7.31
CA GLN A 81 -16.71 -13.14 -7.95
C GLN A 81 -17.40 -14.18 -7.05
N ASP A 82 -16.70 -14.74 -6.06
CA ASP A 82 -17.25 -15.67 -5.08
C ASP A 82 -17.87 -14.98 -3.85
N GLY A 83 -17.86 -13.65 -3.81
CA GLY A 83 -18.43 -12.83 -2.73
C GLY A 83 -17.45 -12.46 -1.61
N ARG A 84 -16.23 -13.03 -1.62
CA ARG A 84 -15.16 -12.60 -0.71
C ARG A 84 -14.59 -11.25 -1.13
N TYR A 85 -13.70 -10.70 -0.31
CA TYR A 85 -13.03 -9.44 -0.55
C TYR A 85 -11.52 -9.62 -0.55
N LEU A 86 -10.86 -9.03 -1.54
CA LEU A 86 -9.40 -9.00 -1.64
C LEU A 86 -8.92 -7.57 -1.38
N MET A 87 -7.92 -7.44 -0.53
CA MET A 87 -7.09 -6.26 -0.43
C MET A 87 -5.69 -6.57 -0.93
N VAL A 88 -5.12 -5.71 -1.77
CA VAL A 88 -3.71 -5.75 -2.18
C VAL A 88 -3.04 -4.48 -1.70
N TYR A 89 -1.79 -4.58 -1.21
CA TYR A 89 -1.06 -3.42 -0.70
C TYR A 89 0.46 -3.53 -0.85
N GLY A 90 1.13 -2.38 -0.81
CA GLY A 90 2.59 -2.30 -0.77
C GLY A 90 3.16 -2.76 0.56
N TYR A 91 4.23 -3.56 0.53
CA TYR A 91 4.93 -4.09 1.69
C TYR A 91 6.36 -3.54 1.73
N ARG A 92 6.52 -2.38 2.37
CA ARG A 92 7.77 -1.60 2.42
C ARG A 92 8.71 -1.97 3.57
N ARG A 93 8.85 -3.27 3.87
CA ARG A 93 9.84 -3.81 4.83
C ARG A 93 10.35 -5.16 4.37
N PRO A 94 11.53 -5.62 4.83
CA PRO A 94 12.02 -6.95 4.47
C PRO A 94 11.06 -8.07 4.91
N PRO A 95 10.78 -9.06 4.04
CA PRO A 95 11.11 -9.09 2.62
C PRO A 95 10.12 -8.22 1.82
N TYR A 96 10.61 -7.15 1.18
CA TYR A 96 9.79 -6.12 0.50
C TYR A 96 8.84 -6.73 -0.53
N GLY A 97 7.85 -5.97 -0.99
CA GLY A 97 7.10 -6.32 -2.19
C GLY A 97 5.64 -5.91 -2.15
N VAL A 98 4.77 -6.82 -2.62
CA VAL A 98 3.31 -6.64 -2.68
C VAL A 98 2.63 -7.87 -2.08
N ARG A 99 1.66 -7.62 -1.22
CA ARG A 99 0.92 -8.63 -0.48
C ARG A 99 -0.57 -8.53 -0.79
N GLY A 100 -1.28 -9.64 -0.64
CA GLY A 100 -2.73 -9.70 -0.65
C GLY A 100 -3.25 -10.26 0.67
N VAL A 101 -4.46 -9.87 1.08
CA VAL A 101 -5.17 -10.45 2.22
C VAL A 101 -6.64 -10.60 1.88
N ILE A 102 -7.24 -11.72 2.31
CA ILE A 102 -8.65 -12.05 2.05
C ILE A 102 -9.50 -11.83 3.30
N SER A 103 -10.70 -11.29 3.08
CA SER A 103 -11.79 -11.20 4.06
C SER A 103 -13.05 -11.84 3.50
N GLU A 104 -13.75 -12.59 4.35
CA GLU A 104 -15.03 -13.24 4.01
C GLU A 104 -16.21 -12.26 4.09
N ASP A 105 -16.13 -11.24 4.95
CA ASP A 105 -17.23 -10.33 5.27
C ASP A 105 -16.92 -8.85 4.97
N GLY A 106 -15.70 -8.53 4.59
CA GLY A 106 -15.24 -7.19 4.23
C GLY A 106 -14.96 -6.26 5.42
N VAL A 107 -15.16 -6.73 6.66
CA VAL A 107 -14.94 -5.94 7.89
C VAL A 107 -14.08 -6.66 8.93
N THR A 108 -13.91 -7.97 8.78
CA THR A 108 -13.01 -8.81 9.56
C THR A 108 -11.79 -9.14 8.71
N TRP A 109 -10.65 -8.56 9.09
CA TRP A 109 -9.39 -8.70 8.40
C TRP A 109 -8.32 -9.18 9.36
N ASP A 110 -7.57 -10.22 8.99
CA ASP A 110 -6.48 -10.78 9.78
C ASP A 110 -5.28 -11.06 8.88
N ILE A 111 -4.09 -10.59 9.29
CA ILE A 111 -2.80 -10.87 8.65
C ILE A 111 -2.52 -12.37 8.47
N LYS A 112 -3.18 -13.26 9.23
CA LYS A 112 -3.09 -14.72 9.00
C LYS A 112 -3.57 -15.17 7.62
N ASN A 113 -4.41 -14.37 6.96
CA ASN A 113 -4.88 -14.61 5.61
C ASN A 113 -4.03 -13.86 4.56
N GLU A 114 -2.87 -13.31 4.95
CA GLU A 114 -1.94 -12.65 4.02
C GLU A 114 -1.22 -13.69 3.15
N PHE A 115 -1.06 -13.36 1.87
CA PHE A 115 -0.23 -14.09 0.93
C PHE A 115 0.68 -13.15 0.13
N VAL A 116 1.72 -13.72 -0.45
CA VAL A 116 2.70 -12.99 -1.24
C VAL A 116 2.29 -12.96 -2.70
N ILE A 117 2.14 -11.77 -3.27
CA ILE A 117 1.95 -11.58 -4.71
C ILE A 117 3.31 -11.40 -5.39
N ARG A 118 4.18 -10.61 -4.76
CA ARG A 118 5.54 -10.34 -5.23
C ARG A 118 6.44 -10.07 -4.04
N GLU A 119 7.62 -10.67 -4.04
CA GLU A 119 8.71 -10.35 -3.12
C GLU A 119 9.78 -9.50 -3.84
N GLY A 120 10.40 -8.55 -3.16
CA GLY A 120 11.43 -7.66 -3.67
C GLY A 120 10.89 -6.30 -4.12
N GLY A 121 11.40 -5.82 -5.25
CA GLY A 121 11.06 -4.52 -5.83
C GLY A 121 12.00 -3.37 -5.44
N LEU A 122 13.01 -3.67 -4.63
CA LEU A 122 14.18 -2.82 -4.40
C LEU A 122 15.29 -3.20 -5.40
N PRO A 123 16.14 -2.25 -5.83
CA PRO A 123 17.32 -2.57 -6.64
C PRO A 123 18.33 -3.42 -5.87
N GLY A 124 18.91 -4.43 -6.51
CA GLY A 124 19.98 -5.24 -5.93
C GLY A 124 21.32 -4.50 -5.74
N GLN A 125 21.67 -3.58 -6.64
CA GLN A 125 22.89 -2.76 -6.58
C GLN A 125 22.64 -1.40 -7.25
N THR A 126 23.35 -0.35 -6.85
CA THR A 126 23.30 0.95 -7.54
C THR A 126 24.70 1.49 -7.85
N SER A 127 24.87 2.08 -9.03
CA SER A 127 25.95 3.01 -9.34
C SER A 127 25.48 4.40 -8.93
N GLU A 128 26.14 5.02 -7.96
CA GLU A 128 25.68 6.31 -7.42
C GLU A 128 25.66 7.43 -8.48
N ALA A 129 24.53 8.14 -8.55
CA ALA A 129 24.50 9.54 -8.94
C ALA A 129 23.55 10.34 -8.02
N LYS A 130 24.06 10.58 -6.80
CA LYS A 130 23.77 11.66 -5.82
C LYS A 130 22.34 12.05 -5.39
N PRO A 131 22.20 12.58 -4.15
CA PRO A 131 20.98 12.50 -3.36
C PRO A 131 20.05 13.72 -3.53
N GLY A 132 18.76 13.44 -3.52
CA GLY A 132 17.75 14.45 -3.20
C GLY A 132 17.94 14.95 -1.76
N SER A 133 18.33 16.22 -1.65
CA SER A 133 18.25 17.11 -0.49
C SER A 133 18.81 16.62 0.86
N SER A 134 20.11 16.81 1.06
CA SER A 134 20.75 17.60 2.15
C SER A 134 22.16 17.05 2.43
N VAL A 135 23.12 17.97 2.63
CA VAL A 135 24.56 17.76 2.85
C VAL A 135 25.41 17.58 1.58
N MET A 136 25.88 18.71 1.05
CA MET A 136 27.01 18.79 0.13
C MET A 136 28.31 18.73 0.92
N THR A 137 29.12 17.69 0.72
CA THR A 137 30.57 17.74 1.01
C THR A 137 31.31 17.47 -0.31
N PRO A 138 32.10 18.42 -0.84
CA PRO A 138 32.86 18.20 -2.06
C PRO A 138 34.19 17.51 -1.75
N GLY A 139 34.47 16.41 -2.45
CA GLY A 139 35.81 15.82 -2.53
C GLY A 139 35.90 14.38 -2.04
N THR A 140 35.61 13.44 -2.95
CA THR A 140 36.18 12.09 -3.05
C THR A 140 35.52 11.44 -4.27
N GLY A 141 36.10 11.72 -5.44
CA GLY A 141 35.72 11.04 -6.67
C GLY A 141 36.34 9.65 -6.66
N GLU A 142 35.55 8.68 -6.22
CA GLU A 142 35.61 7.25 -6.56
C GLU A 142 34.42 6.59 -5.86
N SER A 143 33.29 6.42 -6.57
CA SER A 143 32.15 5.68 -6.07
C SER A 143 32.22 4.23 -6.57
N SER A 144 32.48 3.30 -5.66
CA SER A 144 32.16 1.88 -5.87
C SER A 144 30.65 1.71 -5.85
N ALA A 145 30.09 0.87 -6.74
CA ALA A 145 28.68 0.49 -6.67
C ALA A 145 28.35 -0.02 -5.25
N GLY A 146 27.29 0.52 -4.64
CA GLY A 146 26.86 0.17 -3.29
C GLY A 146 25.58 -0.67 -3.34
N ALA A 147 25.48 -1.68 -2.48
CA ALA A 147 24.23 -2.41 -2.30
C ALA A 147 23.21 -1.54 -1.56
N VAL A 148 21.93 -1.62 -1.95
CA VAL A 148 20.83 -0.93 -1.25
C VAL A 148 20.65 -1.55 0.14
N SER A 149 20.61 -0.72 1.18
CA SER A 149 20.29 -1.17 2.53
C SER A 149 18.82 -1.56 2.63
N LEU A 150 18.55 -2.84 2.93
CA LEU A 150 17.17 -3.31 3.13
C LEU A 150 16.49 -2.73 4.38
N THR A 151 17.24 -2.17 5.32
CA THR A 151 16.68 -1.54 6.53
C THR A 151 16.53 -0.04 6.38
N HIS A 152 17.28 0.59 5.47
CA HIS A 152 17.29 2.02 5.22
C HIS A 152 17.47 2.30 3.71
N PRO A 153 16.51 1.90 2.86
CA PRO A 153 16.65 2.01 1.40
C PRO A 153 16.46 3.43 0.86
N GLY A 154 16.16 4.42 1.71
CA GLY A 154 15.86 5.79 1.31
C GLY A 154 14.68 5.82 0.34
N GLY A 155 14.82 6.56 -0.77
CA GLY A 155 13.77 6.68 -1.79
C GLY A 155 13.39 5.36 -2.46
N PHE A 156 14.24 4.33 -2.43
CA PHE A 156 13.96 3.04 -3.07
C PHE A 156 12.80 2.29 -2.40
N GLN A 157 12.39 2.65 -1.18
CA GLN A 157 11.22 2.05 -0.53
C GLN A 157 9.89 2.31 -1.26
N HIS A 158 9.82 3.29 -2.17
CA HIS A 158 8.61 3.58 -2.94
C HIS A 158 8.36 2.49 -3.97
N ILE A 159 7.60 1.48 -3.52
CA ILE A 159 7.05 0.37 -4.29
C ILE A 159 5.58 0.16 -3.91
N GLY A 160 4.85 -0.63 -4.70
CA GLY A 160 3.44 -0.94 -4.47
C GLY A 160 2.54 0.03 -5.24
N TYR A 161 1.61 0.69 -4.54
CA TYR A 161 0.48 1.42 -5.17
C TYR A 161 -0.25 0.52 -6.16
N PRO A 162 -0.89 -0.54 -5.66
CA PRO A 162 -1.53 -1.51 -6.52
C PRO A 162 -2.77 -0.92 -7.20
N SER A 163 -3.09 -1.47 -8.36
CA SER A 163 -4.45 -1.52 -8.89
C SER A 163 -4.80 -2.94 -9.30
N VAL A 164 -6.02 -3.37 -9.01
CA VAL A 164 -6.40 -4.79 -9.00
C VAL A 164 -7.71 -5.01 -9.72
N VAL A 165 -7.78 -6.07 -10.51
CA VAL A 165 -9.02 -6.52 -11.14
C VAL A 165 -9.08 -8.04 -11.19
N GLN A 166 -10.27 -8.60 -10.97
CA GLN A 166 -10.52 -10.00 -11.27
C GLN A 166 -11.10 -10.15 -12.67
N MET A 167 -10.48 -11.01 -13.47
CA MET A 167 -10.86 -11.32 -14.85
C MET A 167 -12.06 -12.28 -14.89
N PRO A 168 -12.81 -12.34 -16.02
CA PRO A 168 -13.94 -13.25 -16.16
C PRO A 168 -13.61 -14.75 -16.00
N ASP A 169 -12.36 -15.14 -16.21
CA ASP A 169 -11.89 -16.52 -16.01
C ASP A 169 -11.51 -16.84 -14.55
N GLY A 170 -11.72 -15.88 -13.64
CA GLY A 170 -11.44 -16.01 -12.21
C GLY A 170 -10.02 -15.62 -11.81
N THR A 171 -9.09 -15.45 -12.76
CA THR A 171 -7.73 -14.96 -12.47
C THR A 171 -7.75 -13.51 -12.00
N ILE A 172 -6.79 -13.12 -11.17
CA ILE A 172 -6.62 -11.75 -10.70
C ILE A 172 -5.37 -11.15 -11.32
N VAL A 173 -5.46 -9.88 -11.72
CA VAL A 173 -4.33 -9.08 -12.19
C VAL A 173 -4.12 -7.94 -11.20
N ALA A 174 -2.91 -7.85 -10.64
CA ALA A 174 -2.47 -6.71 -9.85
C ALA A 174 -1.34 -5.98 -10.57
N SER A 175 -1.53 -4.70 -10.87
CA SER A 175 -0.50 -3.80 -11.37
C SER A 175 0.05 -2.92 -10.24
N TYR A 176 1.34 -2.69 -10.17
CA TYR A 176 2.00 -1.87 -9.14
C TYR A 176 3.36 -1.39 -9.67
N HIS A 177 4.01 -0.42 -9.01
CA HIS A 177 5.36 -0.03 -9.38
C HIS A 177 6.43 -0.66 -8.48
N GLU A 178 7.59 -0.94 -9.07
CA GLU A 178 8.81 -1.35 -8.38
C GLU A 178 10.05 -0.77 -9.09
N TRP A 179 11.23 -0.91 -8.49
CA TRP A 179 12.50 -0.49 -9.09
C TRP A 179 13.13 -1.61 -9.91
N SER A 180 13.85 -1.23 -10.97
CA SER A 180 14.69 -2.15 -11.73
C SER A 180 16.00 -2.49 -11.00
N ASP A 181 16.64 -3.59 -11.42
CA ASP A 181 17.94 -4.02 -10.90
C ASP A 181 19.13 -3.46 -11.72
N ASP A 182 18.86 -2.50 -12.61
CA ASP A 182 19.90 -1.87 -13.43
C ASP A 182 20.88 -1.06 -12.55
N PRO A 183 22.14 -0.86 -12.99
CA PRO A 183 23.09 -0.02 -12.25
C PRO A 183 22.56 1.40 -11.95
N ALA A 184 21.75 1.96 -12.85
CA ALA A 184 20.96 3.16 -12.60
C ALA A 184 19.47 2.76 -12.54
N PRO A 185 18.93 2.43 -11.35
CA PRO A 185 17.57 1.92 -11.25
C PRO A 185 16.54 2.94 -11.70
N VAL A 186 15.50 2.45 -12.37
CA VAL A 186 14.31 3.22 -12.73
C VAL A 186 13.07 2.60 -12.12
N GLN A 187 12.06 3.41 -11.82
CA GLN A 187 10.73 2.90 -11.47
C GLN A 187 10.01 2.47 -12.74
N TYR A 188 9.35 1.32 -12.68
CA TYR A 188 8.50 0.83 -13.75
C TYR A 188 7.24 0.18 -13.18
N VAL A 189 6.19 0.10 -14.00
CA VAL A 189 4.97 -0.63 -13.65
C VAL A 189 5.14 -2.10 -14.00
N ARG A 190 4.81 -2.97 -13.05
CA ARG A 190 4.78 -4.41 -13.19
C ARG A 190 3.35 -4.90 -12.99
N CYS A 191 2.98 -5.96 -13.70
CA CYS A 191 1.73 -6.66 -13.50
C CYS A 191 2.01 -8.12 -13.10
N THR A 192 1.30 -8.61 -12.09
CA THR A 192 1.29 -10.02 -11.70
C THR A 192 -0.11 -10.57 -11.88
N ARG A 193 -0.22 -11.68 -12.61
CA ARG A 193 -1.46 -12.43 -12.78
C ARG A 193 -1.39 -13.71 -11.95
N PHE A 194 -2.41 -13.95 -11.14
CA PHE A 194 -2.45 -15.07 -10.20
C PHE A 194 -3.88 -15.60 -10.01
N GLU A 195 -4.00 -16.74 -9.35
CA GLU A 195 -5.28 -17.34 -8.94
C GLU A 195 -5.31 -17.43 -7.42
N LEU A 196 -6.51 -17.40 -6.85
CA LEU A 196 -6.74 -17.70 -5.44
C LEU A 196 -7.37 -19.07 -5.33
N ASP A 197 -7.00 -19.80 -4.28
CA ASP A 197 -7.71 -21.03 -3.94
C ASP A 197 -9.18 -20.71 -3.63
N ARG A 198 -10.07 -21.55 -4.17
CA ARG A 198 -11.51 -21.45 -3.99
C ARG A 198 -11.94 -21.95 -2.62
#